data_AF-A0A2E9R273-F1
#
_entry.id   AF-A0A2E9R273-F1
#
_cell.length_a   1.000
_cell.length_b   1.000
_cell.length_c   1.000
_cell.angle_alpha   90.00
_cell.angle_beta   90.00
_cell.angle_gamma   90.00
#
_symmetry.space_group_name_H-M   'P 1'
#
loop_
_entity.id
_entity.type
_entity.pdbx_description
1 polymer ?
#
loop_
_entity_poly.entity_id
_entity_poly.type
_entity_poly.pdbx_seq_one_letter_code
_entity_poly.pdbx_strand_id
1 'polypeptide(L)'
;MKPRSTYDICLLSHSCGGLRLVDIPRQTHYPIFSLGCPYTDSFLPNSCPWEAHLAEHTFEGFTPELVDFLEDLMDHNNREWFHEHKDLYEVDVRGPALSFIRAIKPHLHELSPHFLASDKKVGGSLMRIHRDVRFGKNKKPYKTNVGIQFRHDMGKDIHAPGFYVHISPSSSFVGVGMWRPDGPTLRKVRDAIVEYTEDWLAVRDDPTFTEYFRLDGDSLKRAPRGFDKDHECIDDLKRKSFIALQELDEEELYEDDFVEKVMASFWASAPFMQFLCKAIGVAF
;
A
#
# COMPACT_ATOMS: atom_id res chain seq x y z
N MET A 1 -26.42 -18.53 -0.12
CA MET A 1 -25.78 -17.69 0.92
C MET A 1 -24.48 -17.18 0.34
N LYS A 2 -24.36 -15.88 0.05
CA LYS A 2 -23.08 -15.30 -0.40
C LYS A 2 -22.23 -14.94 0.83
N PRO A 3 -20.94 -15.30 0.88
CA PRO A 3 -20.07 -14.84 1.96
C PRO A 3 -19.92 -13.32 1.85
N ARG A 4 -20.11 -12.62 2.98
CA ARG A 4 -19.80 -11.19 3.07
C ARG A 4 -18.29 -11.09 3.21
N SER A 5 -17.61 -10.75 2.12
CA SER A 5 -16.25 -10.25 2.23
C SER A 5 -16.30 -8.95 3.03
N THR A 6 -15.66 -8.92 4.19
CA THR A 6 -15.51 -7.72 5.02
C THR A 6 -14.03 -7.51 5.25
N TYR A 7 -13.36 -6.94 4.23
CA TYR A 7 -11.99 -6.47 4.36
C TYR A 7 -11.97 -5.21 5.24
N ASP A 8 -11.66 -5.37 6.53
CA ASP A 8 -11.44 -4.25 7.47
C ASP A 8 -10.00 -3.72 7.33
N ILE A 9 -9.78 -2.80 6.39
CA ILE A 9 -8.49 -2.12 6.16
C ILE A 9 -8.36 -0.93 7.13
N CYS A 10 -7.86 -1.14 8.35
CA CYS A 10 -7.72 -0.05 9.31
C CYS A 10 -6.48 0.83 9.02
N LEU A 11 -6.66 2.03 8.46
CA LEU A 11 -5.61 3.05 8.26
C LEU A 11 -5.77 4.19 9.27
N LEU A 12 -4.78 4.38 10.14
CA LEU A 12 -4.72 5.51 11.09
C LEU A 12 -3.90 6.66 10.48
N SER A 13 -4.45 7.86 10.45
CA SER A 13 -3.73 9.12 10.22
C SER A 13 -3.15 9.64 11.55
N HIS A 14 -1.90 10.09 11.57
CA HIS A 14 -1.32 10.86 12.68
C HIS A 14 -0.57 12.06 12.08
N SER A 15 -1.03 13.28 12.39
CA SER A 15 -0.32 14.52 12.12
C SER A 15 0.74 14.75 13.19
N CYS A 16 1.97 15.11 12.81
CA CYS A 16 3.01 15.49 13.78
C CYS A 16 3.33 16.99 13.65
N GLY A 17 3.20 17.70 14.77
CA GLY A 17 3.50 19.12 14.93
C GLY A 17 5.00 19.43 14.92
N GLY A 18 5.34 20.63 14.46
CA GLY A 18 6.70 21.09 14.22
C GLY A 18 7.52 21.45 15.45
N LEU A 19 8.82 21.66 15.21
CA LEU A 19 9.77 22.23 16.16
C LEU A 19 10.78 23.12 15.45
N ARG A 20 11.16 24.18 16.16
CA ARG A 20 11.84 25.40 15.70
C ARG A 20 13.36 25.24 15.56
N LEU A 21 13.91 26.05 14.66
CA LEU A 21 15.34 26.40 14.53
C LEU A 21 15.87 27.09 15.80
N VAL A 22 17.11 26.77 16.18
CA VAL A 22 17.92 27.57 17.12
C VAL A 22 19.34 27.68 16.56
N ASP A 23 19.83 28.92 16.53
CA ASP A 23 21.12 29.37 16.01
C ASP A 23 22.32 29.12 16.94
N ILE A 24 23.50 29.25 16.30
CA ILE A 24 24.91 28.99 16.65
C ILE A 24 25.44 29.87 17.82
N PRO A 25 26.63 29.56 18.40
CA PRO A 25 27.80 30.36 17.97
C PRO A 25 29.15 29.60 17.84
N ARG A 26 30.01 30.18 16.99
CA ARG A 26 31.41 29.82 16.68
C ARG A 26 32.38 30.23 17.78
N GLN A 27 33.54 29.56 17.83
CA GLN A 27 34.94 30.00 18.08
C GLN A 27 35.71 28.80 18.70
N THR A 28 36.97 28.43 18.42
CA THR A 28 38.23 29.13 18.05
C THR A 28 39.27 28.14 17.45
N HIS A 29 40.23 28.65 16.66
CA HIS A 29 41.50 28.00 16.21
C HIS A 29 42.41 27.58 17.38
N TYR A 30 43.41 26.67 17.32
CA TYR A 30 44.61 26.37 16.47
C TYR A 30 45.28 25.07 17.08
N PRO A 31 46.47 24.54 16.69
CA PRO A 31 47.21 24.51 15.42
C PRO A 31 47.62 23.07 14.99
N ILE A 32 48.22 22.99 13.80
CA ILE A 32 48.73 21.80 13.12
C ILE A 32 50.10 21.41 13.69
N PHE A 33 50.29 20.14 14.09
CA PHE A 33 51.60 19.52 14.29
C PHE A 33 51.70 18.27 13.40
N SER A 34 52.64 18.32 12.45
CA SER A 34 53.06 17.21 11.61
C SER A 34 54.21 16.48 12.31
N LEU A 35 53.99 15.24 12.70
CA LEU A 35 55.03 14.26 13.02
C LEU A 35 54.69 12.97 12.28
N GLY A 36 55.60 12.55 11.42
CA GLY A 36 55.48 11.35 10.60
C GLY A 36 55.45 10.07 11.44
N CYS A 37 54.56 9.16 11.06
CA CYS A 37 54.51 7.79 11.57
C CYS A 37 55.16 6.86 10.54
N PRO A 38 56.21 6.10 10.90
CA PRO A 38 56.70 5.00 10.09
C PRO A 38 56.09 3.70 10.64
N TYR A 39 54.96 3.26 10.10
CA TYR A 39 54.57 1.87 10.25
C TYR A 39 53.76 1.43 9.03
N THR A 40 54.33 0.45 8.35
CA THR A 40 53.74 -0.34 7.29
C THR A 40 52.59 -1.20 7.82
N ASP A 41 51.68 -1.50 6.91
CA ASP A 41 50.74 -2.63 6.87
C ASP A 41 49.26 -2.36 7.16
N SER A 42 48.52 -2.46 6.03
CA SER A 42 47.25 -3.14 5.89
C SER A 42 46.11 -2.73 6.81
N PHE A 43 45.46 -1.60 6.54
CA PHE A 43 44.02 -1.46 6.77
C PHE A 43 43.43 -0.57 5.69
N LEU A 44 42.78 -1.20 4.71
CA LEU A 44 41.89 -0.53 3.77
C LEU A 44 40.80 0.20 4.58
N PRO A 45 40.36 1.40 4.15
CA PRO A 45 39.35 2.16 4.88
C PRO A 45 38.03 1.40 4.89
N ASN A 46 37.43 1.35 6.08
CA ASN A 46 36.10 0.83 6.38
C ASN A 46 35.04 1.33 5.37
N SER A 47 34.82 0.56 4.31
CA SER A 47 33.53 0.52 3.62
C SER A 47 32.53 -0.16 4.55
N CYS A 48 31.36 0.44 4.73
CA CYS A 48 30.35 -0.06 5.66
C CYS A 48 29.85 -1.45 5.21
N PRO A 49 29.68 -2.43 6.11
CA PRO A 49 29.27 -3.80 5.74
C PRO A 49 27.90 -3.92 5.05
N TRP A 50 27.11 -2.85 4.98
CA TRP A 50 25.79 -2.85 4.35
C TRP A 50 25.80 -2.28 2.91
N GLU A 51 26.86 -1.62 2.46
CA GLU A 51 26.95 -1.10 1.08
C GLU A 51 27.20 -2.21 0.04
N ALA A 52 27.68 -3.38 0.48
CA ALA A 52 27.84 -4.57 -0.36
C ALA A 52 26.55 -5.40 -0.52
N HIS A 53 25.48 -5.12 0.24
CA HIS A 53 24.20 -5.84 0.14
C HIS A 53 23.22 -5.26 -0.91
N LEU A 54 23.64 -4.21 -1.61
CA LEU A 54 22.80 -3.50 -2.59
C LEU A 54 22.86 -4.11 -4.00
N ALA A 55 23.43 -5.31 -4.15
CA ALA A 55 23.65 -5.96 -5.45
C ALA A 55 23.00 -7.38 -5.62
N GLU A 56 22.25 -7.92 -4.64
CA GLU A 56 21.83 -9.35 -4.67
C GLU A 56 20.34 -9.67 -4.45
N HIS A 57 19.42 -8.71 -4.53
CA HIS A 57 18.00 -9.00 -4.25
C HIS A 57 17.07 -8.55 -5.36
N THR A 58 17.07 -9.29 -6.46
CA THR A 58 15.89 -9.43 -7.31
C THR A 58 14.78 -10.07 -6.48
N PHE A 59 13.57 -9.52 -6.55
CA PHE A 59 12.40 -10.20 -5.99
C PHE A 59 12.02 -11.30 -6.97
N GLU A 60 12.02 -12.56 -6.54
CA GLU A 60 11.77 -13.74 -7.38
C GLU A 60 10.39 -14.36 -7.11
N GLY A 61 9.48 -13.57 -6.53
CA GLY A 61 8.21 -14.05 -5.98
C GLY A 61 8.23 -14.16 -4.46
N PHE A 62 7.06 -14.40 -3.89
CA PHE A 62 6.93 -14.88 -2.51
C PHE A 62 7.21 -16.37 -2.45
N THR A 63 7.27 -16.93 -1.25
CA THR A 63 7.41 -18.37 -1.06
C THR A 63 6.22 -18.91 -0.26
N PRO A 64 5.90 -20.22 -0.35
CA PRO A 64 4.81 -20.83 0.40
C PRO A 64 4.89 -20.59 1.90
N GLU A 65 6.10 -20.47 2.45
CA GLU A 65 6.35 -20.21 3.87
C GLU A 65 5.67 -18.91 4.37
N LEU A 66 5.43 -17.93 3.48
CA LEU A 66 4.66 -16.74 3.82
C LEU A 66 3.23 -17.12 4.21
N VAL A 67 2.56 -17.94 3.39
CA VAL A 67 1.17 -18.35 3.60
C VAL A 67 1.10 -19.30 4.79
N ASP A 68 2.02 -20.27 4.88
CA ASP A 68 2.13 -21.20 6.01
C ASP A 68 2.24 -20.43 7.34
N PHE A 69 3.10 -19.40 7.41
CA PHE A 69 3.22 -18.57 8.61
C PHE A 69 1.91 -17.88 8.97
N LEU A 70 1.17 -17.38 7.97
CA LEU A 70 -0.11 -16.70 8.21
C LEU A 70 -1.20 -17.68 8.67
N GLU A 71 -1.19 -18.92 8.18
CA GLU A 71 -2.08 -20.00 8.63
C GLU A 71 -1.77 -20.37 10.09
N ASP A 72 -0.51 -20.61 10.43
CA ASP A 72 -0.09 -20.89 11.79
C ASP A 72 -0.47 -19.74 12.75
N LEU A 73 -0.33 -18.50 12.29
CA LEU A 73 -0.75 -17.32 13.05
C LEU A 73 -2.28 -17.22 13.21
N MET A 74 -3.08 -17.79 12.31
CA MET A 74 -4.54 -17.83 12.47
C MET A 74 -4.94 -18.68 13.68
N ASP A 75 -4.26 -19.82 13.85
CA ASP A 75 -4.48 -20.78 14.93
C ASP A 75 -3.86 -20.33 16.25
N HIS A 76 -2.69 -19.70 16.19
CA HIS A 76 -1.89 -19.33 17.37
C HIS A 76 -1.79 -17.82 17.60
N ASN A 77 -2.85 -17.06 17.31
CA ASN A 77 -2.87 -15.59 17.37
C ASN A 77 -2.78 -15.01 18.81
N ASN A 78 -1.60 -15.13 19.44
CA ASN A 78 -1.25 -14.59 20.74
C ASN A 78 0.19 -14.07 20.73
N ARG A 79 0.57 -13.27 21.73
CA ARG A 79 1.83 -12.51 21.72
C ARG A 79 3.04 -13.40 21.97
N GLU A 80 2.84 -14.41 22.81
CA GLU A 80 3.85 -15.37 23.23
C GLU A 80 4.32 -16.17 22.02
N TRP A 81 3.38 -16.77 21.29
CA TRP A 81 3.66 -17.51 20.05
C TRP A 81 4.33 -16.63 19.01
N PHE A 82 3.81 -15.42 18.76
CA PHE A 82 4.41 -14.52 17.77
C PHE A 82 5.84 -14.10 18.15
N HIS A 83 6.14 -13.94 19.44
CA HIS A 83 7.49 -13.62 19.89
C HIS A 83 8.47 -14.77 19.61
N GLU A 84 8.04 -16.01 19.83
CA GLU A 84 8.84 -17.22 19.54
C GLU A 84 9.08 -17.42 18.04
N HIS A 85 8.13 -17.03 17.19
CA HIS A 85 8.20 -17.20 15.73
C HIS A 85 8.56 -15.90 14.99
N LYS A 86 9.07 -14.90 15.72
CA LYS A 86 9.33 -13.57 15.16
C LYS A 86 10.37 -13.58 14.06
N ASP A 87 11.38 -14.45 14.17
CA ASP A 87 12.44 -14.54 13.17
C ASP A 87 11.90 -15.08 11.84
N LEU A 88 11.02 -16.09 11.87
CA LEU A 88 10.29 -16.58 10.68
C LEU A 88 9.45 -15.46 10.07
N TYR A 89 8.72 -14.69 10.87
CA TYR A 89 7.99 -13.54 10.36
C TYR A 89 8.91 -12.50 9.66
N GLU A 90 10.12 -12.25 10.18
CA GLU A 90 11.04 -11.33 9.51
C GLU A 90 11.59 -11.90 8.20
N VAL A 91 11.88 -13.20 8.14
CA VAL A 91 12.47 -13.89 6.97
C VAL A 91 11.44 -14.22 5.90
N ASP A 92 10.29 -14.79 6.27
CA ASP A 92 9.34 -15.38 5.33
C ASP A 92 8.23 -14.40 4.93
N VAL A 93 7.93 -13.41 5.80
CA VAL A 93 6.82 -12.47 5.56
C VAL A 93 7.34 -11.06 5.30
N ARG A 94 8.05 -10.46 6.25
CA ARG A 94 8.42 -9.04 6.16
C ARG A 94 9.52 -8.82 5.12
N GLY A 95 10.58 -9.64 5.11
CA GLY A 95 11.68 -9.51 4.17
C GLY A 95 11.21 -9.51 2.71
N PRO A 96 10.52 -10.58 2.25
CA PRO A 96 9.97 -10.69 0.90
C PRO A 96 9.01 -9.55 0.57
N ALA A 97 8.11 -9.16 1.48
CA ALA A 97 7.20 -8.04 1.24
C ALA A 97 7.93 -6.70 1.03
N LEU A 98 9.03 -6.46 1.75
CA LEU A 98 9.86 -5.27 1.53
C LEU A 98 10.67 -5.37 0.23
N SER A 99 11.10 -6.57 -0.15
CA SER A 99 11.76 -6.82 -1.44
C SER A 99 10.81 -6.53 -2.61
N PHE A 100 9.57 -7.03 -2.55
CA PHE A 100 8.51 -6.73 -3.50
C PHE A 100 8.26 -5.22 -3.64
N ILE A 101 8.12 -4.49 -2.52
CA ILE A 101 7.92 -3.03 -2.53
C ILE A 101 9.10 -2.32 -3.21
N ARG A 102 10.33 -2.78 -2.98
CA ARG A 102 11.52 -2.22 -3.62
C ARG A 102 11.52 -2.48 -5.13
N ALA A 103 11.14 -3.68 -5.55
CA ALA A 103 11.04 -4.06 -6.95
C ALA A 103 9.94 -3.28 -7.71
N ILE A 104 8.75 -3.09 -7.11
CA ILE A 104 7.66 -2.31 -7.72
C ILE A 104 7.99 -0.82 -7.86
N LYS A 105 8.76 -0.26 -6.93
CA LYS A 105 8.97 1.19 -6.82
C LYS A 105 9.32 1.91 -8.14
N PRO A 106 10.31 1.49 -8.94
CA PRO A 106 10.62 2.16 -10.21
C PRO A 106 9.45 2.11 -11.20
N HIS A 107 8.78 0.97 -11.34
CA HIS A 107 7.65 0.79 -12.25
C HIS A 107 6.42 1.59 -11.83
N LEU A 108 6.14 1.65 -10.53
CA LEU A 108 5.06 2.48 -10.00
C LEU A 108 5.33 3.97 -10.25
N HIS A 109 6.57 4.41 -10.09
CA HIS A 109 6.95 5.80 -10.36
C HIS A 109 6.80 6.16 -11.84
N GLU A 110 7.06 5.21 -12.75
CA GLU A 110 6.82 5.39 -14.19
C GLU A 110 5.33 5.50 -14.52
N LEU A 111 4.49 4.67 -13.89
CA LEU A 111 3.03 4.78 -14.00
C LEU A 111 2.53 6.14 -13.48
N SER A 112 3.02 6.56 -12.32
CA SER A 112 2.68 7.83 -11.70
C SER A 112 3.69 8.22 -10.61
N PRO A 113 4.28 9.44 -10.68
CA PRO A 113 5.20 9.92 -9.65
C PRO A 113 4.49 10.27 -8.33
N HIS A 114 3.16 10.30 -8.31
CA HIS A 114 2.37 10.71 -7.15
C HIS A 114 2.02 9.56 -6.19
N PHE A 115 2.21 8.29 -6.58
CA PHE A 115 2.02 7.15 -5.69
C PHE A 115 3.35 6.69 -5.08
N LEU A 116 3.37 6.57 -3.76
CA LEU A 116 4.58 6.35 -3.00
C LEU A 116 4.78 4.87 -2.65
N ALA A 117 5.88 4.30 -3.15
CA ALA A 117 6.43 3.03 -2.70
C ALA A 117 7.62 3.25 -1.75
N SER A 118 7.49 2.77 -0.51
CA SER A 118 8.53 2.86 0.50
C SER A 118 8.68 1.54 1.25
N ASP A 119 9.84 0.91 1.11
CA ASP A 119 10.25 -0.34 1.77
C ASP A 119 10.74 -0.13 3.22
N LYS A 120 10.32 0.96 3.87
CA LYS A 120 10.59 1.19 5.29
C LYS A 120 9.80 0.20 6.14
N LYS A 121 10.48 -0.48 7.08
CA LYS A 121 9.86 -1.38 8.07
C LYS A 121 8.70 -0.75 8.86
N VAL A 122 8.79 0.56 9.13
CA VAL A 122 7.78 1.31 9.87
C VAL A 122 7.40 2.57 9.10
N GLY A 123 6.10 2.76 8.89
CA GLY A 123 5.56 3.94 8.21
C GLY A 123 5.79 3.97 6.69
N GLY A 124 6.26 2.86 6.10
CA GLY A 124 6.34 2.66 4.66
C GLY A 124 5.03 2.13 4.06
N SER A 125 5.14 1.51 2.90
CA SER A 125 4.04 0.88 2.16
C SER A 125 3.56 -0.41 2.80
N LEU A 126 4.44 -1.13 3.51
CA LEU A 126 4.05 -2.31 4.27
C LEU A 126 3.24 -1.92 5.51
N MET A 127 2.02 -2.43 5.62
CA MET A 127 1.18 -2.20 6.77
C MET A 127 1.65 -3.01 7.99
N ARG A 128 1.44 -2.45 9.18
CA ARG A 128 1.74 -3.19 10.42
C ARG A 128 0.88 -4.45 10.53
N ILE A 129 1.51 -5.52 11.01
CA ILE A 129 0.84 -6.78 11.37
C ILE A 129 -0.05 -6.64 12.61
N HIS A 130 0.26 -5.72 13.53
CA HIS A 130 -0.52 -5.52 14.76
C HIS A 130 -1.91 -4.93 14.47
N ARG A 131 -2.93 -5.55 15.07
CA ARG A 131 -4.32 -5.09 15.05
C ARG A 131 -4.57 -4.08 16.17
N ASP A 132 -5.34 -3.03 15.87
CA ASP A 132 -5.88 -2.17 16.93
C ASP A 132 -7.10 -2.83 17.55
N VAL A 133 -6.96 -3.32 18.79
CA VAL A 133 -7.98 -4.12 19.49
C VAL A 133 -8.72 -3.32 20.57
N ARG A 134 -8.45 -2.03 20.72
CA ARG A 134 -9.00 -1.21 21.83
C ARG A 134 -10.53 -1.22 21.84
N PHE A 135 -11.12 -0.99 20.67
CA PHE A 135 -12.58 -0.85 20.51
C PHE A 135 -13.25 -2.05 19.82
N GLY A 136 -12.47 -3.00 19.28
CA GLY A 136 -12.99 -4.16 18.55
C GLY A 136 -13.52 -5.27 19.47
N LYS A 137 -14.52 -6.02 18.99
CA LYS A 137 -14.97 -7.27 19.64
C LYS A 137 -13.92 -8.38 19.54
N ASN A 138 -13.26 -8.46 18.37
CA ASN A 138 -12.13 -9.36 18.18
C ASN A 138 -10.90 -8.78 18.91
N LYS A 139 -10.36 -9.55 19.84
CA LYS A 139 -9.19 -9.19 20.65
C LYS A 139 -7.88 -9.85 20.18
N LYS A 140 -7.90 -10.58 19.04
CA LYS A 140 -6.69 -11.14 18.42
C LYS A 140 -5.67 -10.02 18.13
N PRO A 141 -4.44 -10.08 18.67
CA PRO A 141 -3.45 -9.00 18.59
C PRO A 141 -2.88 -8.79 17.19
N TYR A 142 -2.89 -9.81 16.33
CA TYR A 142 -2.28 -9.75 15.00
C TYR A 142 -3.30 -9.89 13.88
N LYS A 143 -2.99 -9.27 12.74
CA LYS A 143 -3.63 -9.53 11.46
C LYS A 143 -3.04 -10.80 10.87
N THR A 144 -3.88 -11.56 10.19
CA THR A 144 -3.54 -12.83 9.53
C THR A 144 -3.48 -12.61 8.02
N ASN A 145 -2.96 -11.46 7.63
CA ASN A 145 -2.83 -11.03 6.26
C ASN A 145 -1.66 -10.03 6.16
N VAL A 146 -1.00 -10.03 5.02
CA VAL A 146 -0.09 -8.97 4.60
C VAL A 146 -0.89 -7.94 3.82
N GLY A 147 -0.66 -6.66 4.12
CA GLY A 147 -1.25 -5.55 3.39
C GLY A 147 -0.16 -4.60 2.94
N ILE A 148 -0.08 -4.36 1.65
CA ILE A 148 0.88 -3.45 1.03
C ILE A 148 0.08 -2.35 0.35
N GLN A 149 0.33 -1.11 0.74
CA GLN A 149 -0.38 0.07 0.22
C GLN A 149 0.58 1.03 -0.47
N PHE A 150 0.21 1.49 -1.65
CA PHE A 150 0.88 2.57 -2.36
C PHE A 150 -0.05 3.77 -2.37
N ARG A 151 0.21 4.69 -1.46
CA ARG A 151 -0.65 5.86 -1.26
C ARG A 151 -0.20 7.00 -2.15
N HIS A 152 -1.17 7.77 -2.61
CA HIS A 152 -0.91 9.09 -3.16
C HIS A 152 -0.14 9.97 -2.14
N ASP A 153 0.77 10.83 -2.60
CA ASP A 153 1.54 11.78 -1.79
C ASP A 153 0.67 12.73 -0.94
N MET A 154 -0.47 13.16 -1.48
CA MET A 154 -1.53 13.92 -0.80
C MET A 154 -2.37 13.08 0.17
N GLY A 155 -2.17 11.75 0.23
CA GLY A 155 -2.95 10.81 1.05
C GLY A 155 -2.80 11.00 2.57
N LYS A 156 -1.94 11.92 3.03
CA LYS A 156 -1.88 12.36 4.42
C LYS A 156 -2.89 13.45 4.73
N ASP A 157 -3.18 14.30 3.75
CA ASP A 157 -4.01 15.50 3.91
C ASP A 157 -5.45 15.25 3.44
N ILE A 158 -5.63 14.38 2.45
CA ILE A 158 -6.94 14.01 1.90
C ILE A 158 -7.06 12.50 1.71
N HIS A 159 -8.30 12.01 1.58
CA HIS A 159 -8.57 10.61 1.29
C HIS A 159 -8.42 10.34 -0.23
N ALA A 160 -7.19 10.28 -0.71
CA ALA A 160 -6.87 10.08 -2.13
C ALA A 160 -6.98 8.60 -2.57
N PRO A 161 -7.05 8.34 -3.90
CA PRO A 161 -6.91 6.99 -4.44
C PRO A 161 -5.59 6.33 -4.01
N GLY A 162 -5.55 5.01 -4.07
CA GLY A 162 -4.34 4.23 -3.80
C GLY A 162 -4.37 2.88 -4.50
N PHE A 163 -3.19 2.28 -4.60
CA PHE A 163 -3.02 0.89 -4.99
C PHE A 163 -2.76 0.02 -3.77
N TYR A 164 -3.18 -1.23 -3.83
CA TYR A 164 -3.13 -2.15 -2.71
C TYR A 164 -2.87 -3.58 -3.18
N VAL A 165 -2.06 -4.31 -2.41
CA VAL A 165 -1.89 -5.76 -2.55
C VAL A 165 -2.22 -6.40 -1.21
N HIS A 166 -3.10 -7.38 -1.25
CA HIS A 166 -3.50 -8.21 -0.12
C HIS A 166 -2.98 -9.62 -0.31
N ILE A 167 -2.37 -10.18 0.74
CA ILE A 167 -2.00 -11.58 0.76
C ILE A 167 -2.54 -12.19 2.06
N SER A 168 -3.32 -13.26 1.94
CA SER A 168 -3.80 -14.04 3.08
C SER A 168 -4.04 -15.49 2.66
N PRO A 169 -4.06 -16.43 3.61
CA PRO A 169 -4.38 -17.84 3.29
C PRO A 169 -5.77 -18.05 2.69
N SER A 170 -6.70 -17.10 2.91
CA SER A 170 -8.09 -17.25 2.48
C SER A 170 -8.43 -16.61 1.14
N SER A 171 -7.68 -15.57 0.76
CA SER A 171 -7.89 -14.80 -0.47
C SER A 171 -6.78 -13.76 -0.56
N SER A 172 -6.16 -13.71 -1.74
CA SER A 172 -5.17 -12.71 -2.11
C SER A 172 -5.72 -11.90 -3.27
N PHE A 173 -5.43 -10.60 -3.32
CA PHE A 173 -5.99 -9.74 -4.36
C PHE A 173 -5.19 -8.45 -4.55
N VAL A 174 -5.29 -7.89 -5.76
CA VAL A 174 -4.89 -6.53 -6.08
C VAL A 174 -6.10 -5.62 -5.97
N GLY A 175 -5.95 -4.49 -5.29
CA GLY A 175 -6.99 -3.49 -5.12
C GLY A 175 -6.57 -2.11 -5.64
N VAL A 176 -7.48 -1.44 -6.34
CA VAL A 176 -7.27 -0.08 -6.85
C VAL A 176 -8.44 0.81 -6.50
N GLY A 177 -8.20 2.12 -6.43
CA GLY A 177 -9.24 3.14 -6.26
C GLY A 177 -9.28 3.75 -4.86
N MET A 178 -10.47 4.09 -4.40
CA MET A 178 -10.68 4.89 -3.19
C MET A 178 -11.62 4.20 -2.20
N TRP A 179 -11.04 3.64 -1.14
CA TRP A 179 -11.77 2.92 -0.10
C TRP A 179 -12.28 3.86 0.98
N ARG A 180 -13.60 3.87 1.18
CA ARG A 180 -14.31 4.64 2.22
C ARG A 180 -13.83 6.09 2.39
N PRO A 181 -13.83 6.90 1.31
CA PRO A 181 -13.56 8.33 1.42
C PRO A 181 -14.52 9.00 2.40
N ASP A 182 -14.08 10.14 2.96
CA ASP A 182 -14.94 10.97 3.78
C ASP A 182 -16.08 11.62 2.96
N GLY A 183 -17.10 12.14 3.64
CA GLY A 183 -18.31 12.67 3.01
C GLY A 183 -18.05 13.71 1.90
N PRO A 184 -17.20 14.74 2.13
CA PRO A 184 -16.81 15.71 1.12
C PRO A 184 -16.13 15.10 -0.11
N THR A 185 -15.13 14.23 0.07
CA THR A 185 -14.42 13.59 -1.05
C THR A 185 -15.35 12.66 -1.83
N LEU A 186 -16.17 11.88 -1.11
CA LEU A 186 -17.18 11.02 -1.72
C LEU A 186 -18.20 11.81 -2.55
N ARG A 187 -18.57 13.02 -2.09
CA ARG A 187 -19.46 13.91 -2.82
C ARG A 187 -18.83 14.40 -4.11
N LYS A 188 -17.56 14.83 -4.08
CA LYS A 188 -16.82 15.26 -5.28
C LYS A 188 -16.79 14.18 -6.37
N VAL A 189 -16.51 12.93 -6.00
CA VAL A 189 -16.52 11.83 -6.98
C VAL A 189 -17.90 11.62 -7.58
N ARG A 190 -18.96 11.67 -6.78
CA ARG A 190 -20.33 11.57 -7.31
C ARG A 190 -20.71 12.73 -8.22
N ASP A 191 -20.32 13.95 -7.86
CA ASP A 191 -20.57 15.13 -8.70
C ASP A 191 -19.81 14.99 -10.03
N ALA A 192 -18.56 14.51 -10.02
CA ALA A 192 -17.79 14.22 -11.23
C ALA A 192 -18.41 13.12 -12.09
N ILE A 193 -18.98 12.07 -11.49
CA ILE A 193 -19.71 11.02 -12.25
C ILE A 193 -20.94 11.61 -12.96
N VAL A 194 -21.64 12.57 -12.36
CA VAL A 194 -22.80 13.22 -12.99
C VAL A 194 -22.40 14.22 -14.07
N GLU A 195 -21.33 14.98 -13.82
CA GLU A 195 -20.84 15.99 -14.76
C GLU A 195 -20.16 15.37 -15.98
N TYR A 196 -19.45 14.26 -15.79
CA TYR A 196 -18.65 13.56 -16.79
C TYR A 196 -19.11 12.10 -16.93
N THR A 197 -20.42 11.89 -17.11
CA THR A 197 -21.01 10.54 -17.15
C THR A 197 -20.40 9.64 -18.22
N GLU A 198 -20.22 10.16 -19.45
CA GLU A 198 -19.62 9.40 -20.54
C GLU A 198 -18.18 8.98 -20.23
N ASP A 199 -17.37 9.87 -19.65
CA ASP A 199 -16.00 9.57 -19.22
C ASP A 199 -15.98 8.49 -18.13
N TRP A 200 -16.89 8.57 -17.15
CA TRP A 200 -17.00 7.56 -16.10
C TRP A 200 -17.35 6.19 -16.67
N LEU A 201 -18.37 6.12 -17.53
CA LEU A 201 -18.78 4.88 -18.18
C LEU A 201 -17.63 4.29 -19.01
N ALA A 202 -16.91 5.14 -19.75
CA ALA A 202 -15.77 4.73 -20.56
C ALA A 202 -14.67 4.08 -19.73
N VAL A 203 -14.28 4.65 -18.58
CA VAL A 203 -13.21 4.06 -17.73
C VAL A 203 -13.70 2.91 -16.86
N ARG A 204 -14.98 2.90 -16.47
CA ARG A 204 -15.59 1.83 -15.65
C ARG A 204 -15.79 0.55 -16.46
N ASP A 205 -16.23 0.69 -17.70
CA ASP A 205 -16.57 -0.42 -18.59
C ASP A 205 -15.47 -0.70 -19.63
N ASP A 206 -14.32 -0.05 -19.48
CA ASP A 206 -13.17 -0.27 -20.36
C ASP A 206 -12.82 -1.78 -20.41
N PRO A 207 -12.68 -2.38 -21.61
CA PRO A 207 -12.39 -3.81 -21.72
C PRO A 207 -11.08 -4.21 -21.06
N THR A 208 -10.05 -3.38 -21.10
CA THR A 208 -8.77 -3.64 -20.42
C THR A 208 -8.94 -3.57 -18.91
N PHE A 209 -9.68 -2.57 -18.39
CA PHE A 209 -9.98 -2.51 -16.96
C PHE A 209 -10.80 -3.71 -16.48
N THR A 210 -11.85 -4.07 -17.22
CA THR A 210 -12.78 -5.16 -16.87
C THR A 210 -12.24 -6.54 -17.21
N GLU A 211 -11.08 -6.67 -17.84
CA GLU A 211 -10.35 -7.93 -17.88
C GLU A 211 -9.78 -8.27 -16.49
N TYR A 212 -9.23 -7.27 -15.80
CA TYR A 212 -8.56 -7.45 -14.51
C TYR A 212 -9.50 -7.24 -13.31
N PHE A 213 -10.36 -6.21 -13.34
CA PHE A 213 -11.00 -5.71 -12.13
C PHE A 213 -12.53 -5.81 -12.13
N ARG A 214 -13.09 -6.01 -10.93
CA ARG A 214 -14.52 -5.82 -10.67
C ARG A 214 -14.70 -4.78 -9.57
N LEU A 215 -15.64 -3.84 -9.76
CA LEU A 215 -15.98 -2.87 -8.72
C LEU A 215 -16.56 -3.57 -7.48
N ASP A 216 -16.05 -3.23 -6.30
CA ASP A 216 -16.46 -3.83 -5.03
C ASP A 216 -16.77 -2.76 -3.96
N GLY A 217 -17.25 -3.19 -2.80
CA GLY A 217 -17.59 -2.38 -1.65
C GLY A 217 -19.09 -2.21 -1.41
N ASP A 218 -19.39 -1.60 -0.26
CA ASP A 218 -20.76 -1.37 0.18
C ASP A 218 -21.46 -0.28 -0.65
N SER A 219 -22.75 -0.48 -0.91
CA SER A 219 -23.63 0.51 -1.53
C SER A 219 -24.78 0.94 -0.61
N LEU A 220 -25.26 2.16 -0.80
CA LEU A 220 -26.49 2.66 -0.19
C LEU A 220 -27.70 1.93 -0.79
N LYS A 221 -28.72 1.69 0.04
CA LYS A 221 -30.00 1.12 -0.44
C LYS A 221 -30.83 2.09 -1.26
N ARG A 222 -30.64 3.40 -1.05
CA ARG A 222 -31.38 4.48 -1.70
C ARG A 222 -30.40 5.44 -2.36
N ALA A 223 -30.89 6.16 -3.37
CA ALA A 223 -30.15 7.25 -3.99
C ALA A 223 -29.58 8.20 -2.91
N PRO A 224 -28.31 8.63 -3.03
CA PRO A 224 -27.76 9.62 -2.13
C PRO A 224 -28.51 10.96 -2.26
N ARG A 225 -28.61 11.71 -1.15
CA ARG A 225 -29.31 13.00 -1.15
C ARG A 225 -28.64 13.97 -2.13
N GLY A 226 -29.45 14.64 -2.95
CA GLY A 226 -28.98 15.65 -3.90
C GLY A 226 -28.59 15.09 -5.27
N PHE A 227 -28.82 13.80 -5.53
CA PHE A 227 -28.62 13.15 -6.82
C PHE A 227 -29.95 12.67 -7.38
N ASP A 228 -30.09 12.74 -8.70
CA ASP A 228 -31.27 12.21 -9.38
C ASP A 228 -31.32 10.69 -9.21
N LYS A 229 -32.47 10.17 -8.77
CA LYS A 229 -32.71 8.75 -8.56
C LYS A 229 -32.82 7.97 -9.87
N ASP A 230 -33.11 8.68 -10.98
CA ASP A 230 -33.30 8.10 -12.30
C ASP A 230 -32.05 8.32 -13.20
N HIS A 231 -30.94 8.82 -12.62
CA HIS A 231 -29.66 8.97 -13.31
C HIS A 231 -29.11 7.61 -13.78
N GLU A 232 -28.51 7.54 -14.97
CA GLU A 232 -28.04 6.28 -15.54
C GLU A 232 -26.97 5.58 -14.67
N CYS A 233 -26.05 6.34 -14.09
CA CYS A 233 -25.04 5.84 -13.15
C CYS A 233 -25.53 5.74 -11.69
N ILE A 234 -26.85 5.70 -11.42
CA ILE A 234 -27.36 5.75 -10.04
C ILE A 234 -26.79 4.65 -9.14
N ASP A 235 -26.50 3.47 -9.67
CA ASP A 235 -25.93 2.39 -8.89
C ASP A 235 -24.47 2.65 -8.48
N ASP A 236 -23.70 3.37 -9.29
CA ASP A 236 -22.38 3.86 -8.91
C ASP A 236 -22.47 5.02 -7.93
N LEU A 237 -23.43 5.93 -8.10
CA LEU A 237 -23.68 7.01 -7.15
C LEU A 237 -24.04 6.47 -5.76
N LYS A 238 -24.68 5.31 -5.66
CA LYS A 238 -24.97 4.66 -4.36
C LYS A 238 -23.72 4.10 -3.67
N ARG A 239 -22.61 3.87 -4.38
CA ARG A 239 -21.40 3.28 -3.79
C ARG A 239 -20.84 4.14 -2.67
N LYS A 240 -20.29 3.50 -1.65
CA LYS A 240 -19.59 4.14 -0.52
C LYS A 240 -18.07 4.10 -0.66
N SER A 241 -17.58 3.25 -1.55
CA SER A 241 -16.19 3.13 -1.96
C SER A 241 -16.17 3.03 -3.48
N PHE A 242 -15.15 3.61 -4.11
CA PHE A 242 -14.89 3.46 -5.53
C PHE A 242 -13.63 2.62 -5.68
N ILE A 243 -13.73 1.35 -5.27
CA ILE A 243 -12.64 0.38 -5.35
C ILE A 243 -12.96 -0.68 -6.38
N ALA A 244 -11.91 -1.24 -6.97
CA ALA A 244 -12.00 -2.40 -7.83
C ALA A 244 -10.95 -3.43 -7.41
N LEU A 245 -11.32 -4.71 -7.43
CA LEU A 245 -10.48 -5.81 -7.00
C LEU A 245 -10.25 -6.78 -8.15
N GLN A 246 -9.03 -7.30 -8.21
CA GLN A 246 -8.63 -8.47 -8.98
C GLN A 246 -8.21 -9.54 -7.96
N GLU A 247 -8.91 -10.67 -7.91
CA GLU A 247 -8.47 -11.80 -7.10
C GLU A 247 -7.20 -12.39 -7.72
N LEU A 248 -6.30 -12.86 -6.86
CA LEU A 248 -5.07 -13.56 -7.23
C LEU A 248 -5.18 -15.00 -6.74
N ASP A 249 -4.78 -15.93 -7.59
CA ASP A 249 -4.54 -17.31 -7.18
C ASP A 249 -3.26 -17.37 -6.35
N GLU A 250 -3.17 -18.35 -5.45
CA GLU A 250 -2.04 -18.44 -4.53
C GLU A 250 -0.74 -18.74 -5.27
N GLU A 251 -0.80 -19.59 -6.29
CA GLU A 251 0.35 -19.97 -7.11
C GLU A 251 0.99 -18.76 -7.80
N GLU A 252 0.19 -17.75 -8.17
CA GLU A 252 0.70 -16.54 -8.80
C GLU A 252 1.64 -15.76 -7.89
N LEU A 253 1.45 -15.85 -6.56
CA LEU A 253 2.30 -15.16 -5.58
C LEU A 253 3.74 -15.66 -5.64
N TYR A 254 3.95 -16.89 -6.09
CA TYR A 254 5.23 -17.60 -6.06
C TYR A 254 5.98 -17.53 -7.39
N GLU A 255 5.39 -16.88 -8.40
CA GLU A 255 6.01 -16.72 -9.71
C GLU A 255 7.02 -15.56 -9.71
N ASP A 256 8.09 -15.74 -10.48
CA ASP A 256 9.18 -14.77 -10.60
C ASP A 256 8.76 -13.47 -11.30
N ASP A 257 7.67 -13.52 -12.06
CA ASP A 257 7.04 -12.39 -12.74
C ASP A 257 5.91 -11.71 -11.94
N PHE A 258 5.77 -12.00 -10.64
CA PHE A 258 4.68 -11.46 -9.84
C PHE A 258 4.66 -9.92 -9.79
N VAL A 259 5.83 -9.27 -9.86
CA VAL A 259 5.93 -7.80 -9.94
C VAL A 259 5.30 -7.30 -11.24
N GLU A 260 5.61 -7.95 -12.36
CA GLU A 260 5.11 -7.65 -13.69
C GLU A 260 3.59 -7.85 -13.76
N LYS A 261 3.07 -8.94 -13.18
CA LYS A 261 1.63 -9.19 -13.07
C LYS A 261 0.90 -8.08 -12.33
N VAL A 262 1.37 -7.72 -11.13
CA VAL A 262 0.76 -6.63 -10.35
C VAL A 262 0.85 -5.30 -11.08
N MET A 263 1.98 -5.01 -11.74
CA MET A 263 2.13 -3.79 -12.52
C MET A 263 1.22 -3.77 -13.75
N ALA A 264 1.01 -4.90 -14.44
CA ALA A 264 0.05 -5.00 -15.54
C ALA A 264 -1.37 -4.63 -15.06
N SER A 265 -1.78 -5.13 -13.90
CA SER A 265 -3.02 -4.72 -13.24
C SER A 265 -3.07 -3.22 -12.96
N PHE A 266 -1.99 -2.65 -12.40
CA PHE A 266 -1.95 -1.21 -12.11
C PHE A 266 -2.07 -0.36 -13.39
N TRP A 267 -1.36 -0.73 -14.45
CA TRP A 267 -1.46 -0.07 -15.76
C TRP A 267 -2.87 -0.18 -16.36
N ALA A 268 -3.49 -1.35 -16.30
CA ALA A 268 -4.88 -1.55 -16.75
C ALA A 268 -5.88 -0.66 -16.01
N SER A 269 -5.59 -0.29 -14.76
CA SER A 269 -6.42 0.60 -13.94
C SER A 269 -6.14 2.10 -14.12
N ALA A 270 -5.14 2.49 -14.90
CA ALA A 270 -4.66 3.88 -14.95
C ALA A 270 -5.76 4.89 -15.32
N PRO A 271 -6.61 4.68 -16.35
CA PRO A 271 -7.68 5.63 -16.69
C PRO A 271 -8.72 5.77 -15.56
N PHE A 272 -9.07 4.66 -14.91
CA PHE A 272 -9.98 4.65 -13.75
C PHE A 272 -9.40 5.45 -12.57
N MET A 273 -8.11 5.25 -12.27
CA MET A 273 -7.41 5.98 -11.20
C MET A 273 -7.29 7.48 -11.52
N GLN A 274 -6.99 7.83 -12.77
CA GLN A 274 -6.93 9.22 -13.25
C GLN A 274 -8.28 9.93 -13.10
N PHE A 275 -9.39 9.26 -13.43
CA PHE A 275 -10.73 9.82 -13.21
C PHE A 275 -10.96 10.16 -11.74
N LEU A 276 -10.62 9.24 -10.82
CA LEU A 276 -10.77 9.46 -9.38
C LEU A 276 -9.86 10.58 -8.86
N CYS A 277 -8.60 10.65 -9.32
CA CYS A 277 -7.69 11.74 -8.97
C CYS A 277 -8.23 13.09 -9.44
N LYS A 278 -8.66 13.19 -10.71
CA LYS A 278 -9.26 14.39 -11.30
C LYS A 278 -10.49 14.83 -10.52
N ALA A 279 -11.37 13.89 -10.15
CA ALA A 279 -12.60 14.18 -9.42
C ALA A 279 -12.36 14.88 -8.07
N ILE A 280 -11.25 14.58 -7.40
CA ILE A 280 -10.93 15.18 -6.10
C ILE A 280 -9.93 16.33 -6.18
N GLY A 281 -9.37 16.58 -7.37
CA GLY A 281 -8.44 17.68 -7.66
C GLY A 281 -6.99 17.37 -7.30
N VAL A 282 -6.55 16.11 -7.42
CA VAL A 282 -5.15 15.72 -7.28
C VAL A 282 -4.57 15.20 -8.59
N ALA A 283 -3.25 15.23 -8.70
CA ALA A 283 -2.55 14.74 -9.87
C ALA A 283 -2.57 13.21 -9.94
N PHE A 284 -2.36 12.67 -11.13
CA PHE A 284 -1.98 11.28 -11.33
C PHE A 284 -0.61 11.30 -11.95
#